data_AF-U6BPC8-F1
#
_entry.id   AF-U6BPC8-F1
#
_cell.length_a   1.000
_cell.length_b   1.000
_cell.length_c   1.000
_cell.angle_alpha   90.00
_cell.angle_beta   90.00
_cell.angle_gamma   90.00
#
_symmetry.space_group_name_H-M   'P 1'
#
loop_
_entity.id
_entity.type
_entity.pdbx_description
1 polymer ?
#
loop_
_entity_poly.entity_id
_entity_poly.type
_entity_poly.pdbx_seq_one_letter_code
_entity_poly.pdbx_strand_id
1 'polypeptide(L)'
;EIDPEAQTVKTASSGDVGYDYLVVCPGLALDWDRLPGSQETLGRDGVSSNYTVDTAPKTWEFIKATRGGTAVFTMPSGPIKCAGAPQKIAYLASHYWQQKGTLKDIHVILVLPTSAMFGVPEFSKVLVGVAERYGIDVRLSSEVTEINPDSKEVVITGLSGDHDK
;
A
#
# COMPACT_ATOMS: atom_id res chain seq x y z
N GLU A 1 -25.60 -11.75 0.61
CA GLU A 1 -26.28 -11.05 -0.51
C GLU A 1 -27.29 -10.08 0.09
N ILE A 2 -27.50 -8.93 -0.53
CA ILE A 2 -28.50 -7.96 -0.07
C ILE A 2 -29.56 -7.89 -1.17
N ASP A 3 -30.80 -8.25 -0.86
CA ASP A 3 -31.96 -8.08 -1.72
C ASP A 3 -32.77 -6.88 -1.23
N PRO A 4 -32.65 -5.71 -1.89
CA PRO A 4 -33.35 -4.50 -1.48
C PRO A 4 -34.85 -4.53 -1.75
N GLU A 5 -35.33 -5.31 -2.71
CA GLU A 5 -36.75 -5.41 -3.07
C GLU A 5 -37.50 -6.28 -2.07
N ALA A 6 -36.92 -7.42 -1.70
CA ALA A 6 -37.46 -8.29 -0.66
C ALA A 6 -37.17 -7.80 0.76
N GLN A 7 -36.33 -6.76 0.90
CA GLN A 7 -35.82 -6.25 2.18
C GLN A 7 -35.15 -7.34 3.02
N THR A 8 -34.29 -8.16 2.38
CA THR A 8 -33.59 -9.25 3.06
C THR A 8 -32.08 -9.20 2.86
N VAL A 9 -31.35 -9.74 3.85
CA VAL A 9 -29.92 -10.01 3.77
C VAL A 9 -29.68 -11.49 3.96
N LYS A 10 -29.12 -12.15 2.95
CA LYS A 10 -28.67 -13.53 3.04
C LYS A 10 -27.30 -13.60 3.71
N THR A 11 -27.25 -14.32 4.82
CA THR A 11 -26.04 -14.56 5.60
C THR A 11 -25.48 -15.96 5.31
N ALA A 12 -24.18 -16.17 5.53
CA ALA A 12 -23.54 -17.46 5.26
C ALA A 12 -24.02 -18.60 6.19
N SER A 13 -24.43 -18.27 7.42
CA SER A 13 -24.72 -19.26 8.47
C SER A 13 -26.09 -19.13 9.13
N SER A 14 -26.72 -17.95 9.06
CA SER A 14 -27.97 -17.66 9.78
C SER A 14 -29.19 -17.57 8.86
N GLY A 15 -29.05 -17.93 7.58
CA GLY A 15 -30.10 -17.80 6.57
C GLY A 15 -30.38 -16.34 6.19
N ASP A 16 -31.61 -16.10 5.75
CA ASP A 16 -32.08 -14.79 5.29
C ASP A 16 -32.66 -13.98 6.46
N VAL A 17 -32.21 -12.74 6.60
CA VAL A 17 -32.61 -11.81 7.66
C VAL A 17 -33.39 -10.65 7.02
N GLY A 18 -34.67 -10.49 7.38
CA GLY A 18 -35.49 -9.35 6.96
C GLY A 18 -35.15 -8.06 7.70
N TYR A 19 -35.39 -6.90 7.07
CA TYR A 19 -35.17 -5.59 7.68
C TYR A 19 -36.23 -4.55 7.29
N ASP A 20 -36.50 -3.59 8.17
CA ASP A 20 -37.25 -2.36 7.82
C ASP A 20 -36.31 -1.28 7.26
N TYR A 21 -35.11 -1.18 7.84
CA TYR A 21 -34.04 -0.28 7.42
C TYR A 21 -32.69 -1.02 7.44
N LEU A 22 -31.87 -0.80 6.41
CA LEU A 22 -30.53 -1.37 6.30
C LEU A 22 -29.48 -0.28 6.21
N VAL A 23 -28.50 -0.29 7.12
CA VAL A 23 -27.31 0.57 7.08
C VAL A 23 -26.12 -0.27 6.64
N VAL A 24 -25.53 0.05 5.50
CA VAL A 24 -24.47 -0.73 4.86
C VAL A 24 -23.10 -0.14 5.22
N CYS A 25 -22.30 -0.90 5.99
CA CYS A 25 -20.94 -0.49 6.40
C CYS A 25 -19.87 -1.62 6.23
N PRO A 26 -19.75 -2.29 5.07
CA PRO A 26 -18.83 -3.41 4.88
C PRO A 26 -17.35 -3.01 4.81
N GLY A 27 -17.06 -1.70 4.71
CA GLY A 27 -15.70 -1.19 4.53
C GLY A 27 -15.19 -1.37 3.10
N LEU A 28 -13.87 -1.55 2.98
CA LEU A 28 -13.16 -1.74 1.71
C LEU A 28 -12.53 -3.13 1.68
N ALA A 29 -12.70 -3.84 0.57
CA ALA A 29 -12.02 -5.11 0.32
C ALA A 29 -10.55 -4.89 -0.06
N LEU A 30 -9.67 -5.79 0.40
CA LEU A 30 -8.27 -5.84 -0.01
C LEU A 30 -8.15 -6.92 -1.07
N ASP A 31 -7.75 -6.54 -2.27
CA ASP A 31 -7.71 -7.41 -3.43
C ASP A 31 -6.25 -7.72 -3.82
N TRP A 32 -5.69 -8.74 -3.17
CA TRP A 32 -4.32 -9.19 -3.40
C TRP A 32 -4.15 -9.88 -4.77
N ASP A 33 -5.24 -10.41 -5.34
CA ASP A 33 -5.21 -11.11 -6.62
C ASP A 33 -4.90 -10.17 -7.79
N ARG A 34 -5.14 -8.87 -7.62
CA ARG A 34 -4.81 -7.84 -8.62
C ARG A 34 -3.31 -7.57 -8.76
N LEU A 35 -2.48 -8.03 -7.82
CA LEU A 35 -1.03 -7.90 -7.90
C LEU A 35 -0.40 -9.29 -8.03
N PRO A 36 -0.06 -9.71 -9.26
CA PRO A 36 0.65 -10.96 -9.52
C PRO A 36 1.88 -11.14 -8.61
N GLY A 37 2.00 -12.33 -8.02
CA GLY A 37 3.09 -12.69 -7.11
C GLY A 37 2.90 -12.24 -5.65
N SER A 38 1.86 -11.46 -5.34
CA SER A 38 1.65 -10.95 -3.99
C SER A 38 1.12 -12.00 -3.02
N GLN A 39 0.17 -12.87 -3.43
CA GLN A 39 -0.37 -13.91 -2.55
C GLN A 39 0.70 -14.93 -2.14
N GLU A 40 1.62 -15.24 -3.04
CA GLU A 40 2.70 -16.19 -2.81
C GLU A 40 3.71 -15.65 -1.81
N THR A 41 3.89 -14.34 -1.73
CA THR A 41 4.98 -13.71 -0.95
C THR A 41 4.51 -12.97 0.29
N LEU A 42 3.23 -12.60 0.39
CA LEU A 42 2.75 -11.73 1.45
C LEU A 42 2.98 -12.34 2.85
N GLY A 43 3.76 -11.63 3.68
CA GLY A 43 4.13 -12.05 5.03
C GLY A 43 5.44 -12.85 5.12
N ARG A 44 6.08 -13.15 3.99
CA ARG A 44 7.37 -13.87 3.89
C ARG A 44 8.27 -13.20 2.85
N ASP A 45 9.51 -13.68 2.76
CA ASP A 45 10.46 -13.34 1.69
C ASP A 45 10.68 -11.82 1.43
N GLY A 46 10.47 -10.99 2.45
CA GLY A 46 10.63 -9.54 2.37
C GLY A 46 9.41 -8.75 1.91
N VAL A 47 8.28 -9.42 1.62
CA VAL A 47 7.03 -8.78 1.17
C VAL A 47 6.00 -8.77 2.30
N SER A 48 5.44 -7.61 2.62
CA SER A 48 4.49 -7.45 3.72
C SER A 48 3.54 -6.27 3.45
N SER A 49 2.46 -6.18 4.25
CA SER A 49 1.53 -5.07 4.21
C SER A 49 1.10 -4.65 5.60
N ASN A 50 0.90 -3.35 5.81
CA ASN A 50 0.29 -2.83 7.04
C ASN A 50 -1.25 -2.87 7.01
N TYR A 51 -1.86 -3.38 5.94
CA TYR A 51 -3.31 -3.34 5.74
C TYR A 51 -4.06 -4.56 6.31
N THR A 52 -3.33 -5.62 6.71
CA THR A 52 -3.88 -6.79 7.43
C THR A 52 -3.20 -6.97 8.78
N VAL A 53 -3.95 -7.52 9.74
CA VAL A 53 -3.47 -7.77 11.11
C VAL A 53 -2.29 -8.74 11.11
N ASP A 54 -2.36 -9.79 10.30
CA ASP A 54 -1.34 -10.85 10.31
C ASP A 54 -0.02 -10.42 9.65
N THR A 55 -0.08 -9.52 8.67
CA THR A 55 1.12 -9.12 7.91
C THR A 55 1.77 -7.85 8.46
N ALA A 56 1.04 -6.98 9.16
CA ALA A 56 1.62 -5.75 9.71
C ALA A 56 2.83 -5.97 10.65
N PRO A 57 2.84 -6.97 11.57
CA PRO A 57 4.03 -7.27 12.37
C PRO A 57 5.26 -7.67 11.51
N LYS A 58 5.02 -8.34 10.36
CA LYS A 58 6.09 -8.74 9.44
C LYS A 58 6.78 -7.57 8.78
N THR A 59 6.05 -6.48 8.51
CA THR A 59 6.66 -5.24 7.99
C THR A 59 7.74 -4.74 8.95
N TRP A 60 7.50 -4.79 10.26
CA TRP A 60 8.52 -4.40 11.24
C TRP A 60 9.67 -5.39 11.35
N GLU A 61 9.40 -6.70 11.28
CA GLU A 61 10.46 -7.72 11.24
C GLU A 61 11.41 -7.48 10.06
N PHE A 62 10.86 -7.21 8.87
CA PHE A 62 11.66 -6.96 7.66
C PHE A 62 12.43 -5.64 7.73
N ILE A 63 11.80 -4.53 8.16
CA ILE A 63 12.51 -3.26 8.38
C ILE A 63 13.69 -3.44 9.33
N LYS A 64 13.51 -4.19 10.43
CA LYS A 64 14.58 -4.48 11.39
C LYS A 64 15.66 -5.40 10.83
N ALA A 65 15.37 -6.23 9.84
CA ALA A 65 16.34 -7.15 9.23
C ALA A 65 17.16 -6.49 8.12
N THR A 66 16.56 -5.54 7.37
CA THR A 66 17.22 -4.84 6.27
C THR A 66 18.44 -4.04 6.75
N ARG A 67 19.59 -4.27 6.11
CA ARG A 67 20.85 -3.54 6.37
C ARG A 67 21.41 -2.85 5.13
N GLY A 68 20.89 -3.17 3.96
CA GLY A 68 21.30 -2.62 2.68
C GLY A 68 20.42 -3.15 1.55
N GLY A 69 20.65 -2.68 0.33
CA GLY A 69 19.89 -3.06 -0.87
C GLY A 69 18.74 -2.11 -1.17
N THR A 70 17.65 -2.60 -1.74
CA THR A 70 16.51 -1.77 -2.15
C THR A 70 15.28 -2.06 -1.28
N ALA A 71 14.61 -1.01 -0.82
CA ALA A 71 13.33 -1.11 -0.11
C ALA A 71 12.25 -0.34 -0.87
N VAL A 72 11.22 -1.06 -1.34
CA VAL A 72 10.13 -0.47 -2.14
C VAL A 72 8.87 -0.37 -1.29
N PHE A 73 8.29 0.82 -1.25
CA PHE A 73 7.00 1.12 -0.65
C PHE A 73 6.05 1.56 -1.74
N THR A 74 4.82 1.05 -1.76
CA THR A 74 3.90 1.25 -2.89
C THR A 74 2.48 1.57 -2.43
N MET A 75 1.77 2.36 -3.24
CA MET A 75 0.34 2.59 -3.17
C MET A 75 -0.32 2.06 -4.46
N PRO A 76 -1.38 1.24 -4.39
CA PRO A 76 -2.12 0.83 -5.58
C PRO A 76 -2.93 2.00 -6.18
N SER A 77 -3.21 1.91 -7.47
CA SER A 77 -4.15 2.79 -8.17
C SER A 77 -5.59 2.56 -7.71
N GLY A 78 -6.38 3.64 -7.68
CA GLY A 78 -7.79 3.59 -7.31
C GLY A 78 -8.07 3.81 -5.82
N PRO A 79 -9.26 3.40 -5.32
CA PRO A 79 -9.68 3.65 -3.95
C PRO A 79 -8.82 2.92 -2.91
N ILE A 80 -8.41 3.64 -1.86
CA ILE A 80 -7.63 3.08 -0.75
C ILE A 80 -8.06 3.70 0.57
N LYS A 81 -8.09 2.88 1.64
CA LYS A 81 -8.28 3.39 3.00
C LYS A 81 -6.99 4.06 3.48
N CYS A 82 -7.07 5.31 3.92
CA CYS A 82 -5.92 6.08 4.41
C CYS A 82 -4.75 6.17 3.40
N ALA A 83 -4.93 6.88 2.28
CA ALA A 83 -3.93 7.04 1.21
C ALA A 83 -2.53 7.51 1.67
N GLY A 84 -2.40 8.12 2.86
CA GLY A 84 -1.09 8.47 3.42
C GLY A 84 -0.33 7.31 4.07
N ALA A 85 -0.96 6.17 4.36
CA ALA A 85 -0.33 5.06 5.07
C ALA A 85 0.90 4.44 4.36
N PRO A 86 0.92 4.28 3.02
CA PRO A 86 2.12 3.81 2.31
C PRO A 86 3.33 4.74 2.50
N GLN A 87 3.10 6.05 2.54
CA GLN A 87 4.15 7.04 2.77
C GLN A 87 4.63 7.03 4.23
N LYS A 88 3.68 6.94 5.18
CA LYS A 88 4.00 6.91 6.63
C LYS A 88 5.00 5.82 6.95
N ILE A 89 4.79 4.60 6.44
CA ILE A 89 5.71 3.49 6.72
C ILE A 89 7.07 3.68 6.04
N ALA A 90 7.12 4.26 4.83
CA ALA A 90 8.37 4.60 4.18
C ALA A 90 9.20 5.57 5.05
N TYR A 91 8.58 6.63 5.57
CA TYR A 91 9.27 7.59 6.45
C TYR A 91 9.72 6.98 7.77
N LEU A 92 8.89 6.14 8.39
CA LEU A 92 9.25 5.45 9.65
C LEU A 92 10.42 4.48 9.44
N ALA A 93 10.42 3.74 8.34
CA ALA A 93 11.50 2.83 7.98
C ALA A 93 12.80 3.60 7.70
N SER A 94 12.75 4.66 6.88
CA SER A 94 13.89 5.53 6.62
C SER A 94 14.45 6.15 7.88
N HIS A 95 13.59 6.64 8.78
CA HIS A 95 14.03 7.19 10.06
C HIS A 95 14.72 6.15 10.93
N TYR A 96 14.16 4.93 11.02
CA TYR A 96 14.78 3.84 11.76
C TYR A 96 16.16 3.49 11.20
N TRP A 97 16.30 3.34 9.88
CA TRP A 97 17.60 3.05 9.27
C TRP A 97 18.59 4.21 9.41
N GLN A 98 18.11 5.45 9.42
CA GLN A 98 18.95 6.62 9.71
C GLN A 98 19.51 6.56 11.13
N GLN A 99 18.65 6.27 12.12
CA GLN A 99 19.07 6.08 13.51
C GLN A 99 20.07 4.93 13.70
N LYS A 100 19.99 3.90 12.85
CA LYS A 100 20.95 2.77 12.83
C LYS A 100 22.20 3.04 12.00
N GLY A 101 22.27 4.17 11.29
CA GLY A 101 23.39 4.52 10.40
C GLY A 101 23.46 3.69 9.11
N THR A 102 22.42 2.91 8.79
CA THR A 102 22.37 2.02 7.61
C THR A 102 21.56 2.58 6.45
N LEU A 103 20.87 3.72 6.62
CA LEU A 103 20.05 4.31 5.54
C LEU A 103 20.87 4.58 4.27
N LYS A 104 22.14 4.99 4.42
CA LYS A 104 23.05 5.24 3.30
C LYS A 104 23.31 4.02 2.41
N ASP A 105 23.07 2.82 2.94
CA ASP A 105 23.28 1.54 2.25
C ASP A 105 21.97 1.00 1.63
N ILE A 106 20.86 1.72 1.80
CA ILE A 106 19.51 1.31 1.39
C ILE A 106 18.95 2.32 0.38
N HIS A 107 18.67 1.87 -0.85
CA HIS A 107 17.91 2.64 -1.83
C HIS A 107 16.41 2.52 -1.52
N VAL A 108 15.84 3.58 -0.96
CA VAL A 108 14.41 3.64 -0.63
C VAL A 108 13.63 4.18 -1.81
N ILE A 109 12.67 3.41 -2.31
CA ILE A 109 11.79 3.80 -3.41
C ILE A 109 10.36 3.91 -2.88
N LEU A 110 9.68 5.01 -3.18
CA LEU A 110 8.27 5.23 -2.90
C LEU A 110 7.51 5.39 -4.20
N VAL A 111 6.64 4.42 -4.52
CA VAL A 111 5.84 4.39 -5.74
C VAL A 111 4.43 4.89 -5.43
N LEU A 112 4.00 5.95 -6.10
CA LEU A 112 2.69 6.57 -5.97
C LEU A 112 2.01 6.70 -7.34
N PRO A 113 0.75 6.26 -7.50
CA PRO A 113 0.01 6.39 -8.74
C PRO A 113 -0.44 7.83 -9.02
N THR A 114 -0.32 8.72 -8.04
CA THR A 114 -0.70 10.12 -8.14
C THR A 114 0.39 10.97 -8.77
N SER A 115 0.01 12.05 -9.43
CA SER A 115 0.94 13.04 -10.03
C SER A 115 1.64 13.94 -9.00
N ALA A 116 1.30 13.82 -7.72
CA ALA A 116 1.88 14.55 -6.61
C ALA A 116 1.95 13.69 -5.35
N MET A 117 2.73 14.12 -4.35
CA MET A 117 2.86 13.42 -3.06
C MET A 117 1.55 13.34 -2.27
N PHE A 118 0.70 14.36 -2.37
CA PHE A 118 -0.57 14.39 -1.67
C PHE A 118 -1.58 15.29 -2.39
N GLY A 119 -2.88 15.02 -2.20
CA GLY A 119 -3.95 15.76 -2.88
C GLY A 119 -4.14 17.20 -2.40
N VAL A 120 -3.57 17.57 -1.25
CA VAL A 120 -3.58 18.94 -0.72
C VAL A 120 -2.20 19.58 -0.95
N PRO A 121 -2.09 20.66 -1.75
CA PRO A 121 -0.81 21.23 -2.17
C PRO A 121 0.14 21.60 -1.03
N GLU A 122 -0.40 22.16 0.06
CA GLU A 122 0.38 22.58 1.23
C GLU A 122 1.06 21.40 1.91
N PHE A 123 0.35 20.27 2.05
CA PHE A 123 0.92 19.04 2.59
C PHE A 123 1.87 18.38 1.60
N SER A 124 1.53 18.39 0.31
CA SER A 124 2.37 17.85 -0.76
C SER A 124 3.76 18.51 -0.75
N LYS A 125 3.82 19.85 -0.67
CA LYS A 125 5.08 20.61 -0.58
C LYS A 125 5.94 20.19 0.61
N VAL A 126 5.32 19.99 1.77
CA VAL A 126 6.05 19.54 2.98
C VAL A 126 6.56 18.11 2.81
N LEU A 127 5.75 17.22 2.25
CA LEU A 127 6.09 15.81 2.05
C LEU A 127 7.21 15.58 1.04
N VAL A 128 7.30 16.43 -0.01
CA VAL A 128 8.47 16.46 -0.91
C VAL A 128 9.74 16.70 -0.10
N GLY A 129 9.77 17.75 0.73
CA GLY A 129 10.94 18.03 1.57
C GLY A 129 11.23 16.94 2.62
N VAL A 130 10.22 16.19 3.08
CA VAL A 130 10.43 15.03 3.96
C VAL A 130 11.11 13.89 3.20
N ALA A 131 10.64 13.57 2.00
CA ALA A 131 11.22 12.52 1.15
C ALA A 131 12.68 12.85 0.77
N GLU A 132 12.95 14.10 0.38
CA GLU A 132 14.30 14.59 0.06
C GLU A 132 15.26 14.44 1.25
N ARG A 133 14.84 14.80 2.47
CA ARG A 133 15.68 14.65 3.68
C ARG A 133 16.10 13.22 3.96
N TYR A 134 15.30 12.24 3.56
CA TYR A 134 15.62 10.82 3.71
C TYR A 134 16.26 10.21 2.46
N GLY A 135 16.42 10.98 1.37
CA GLY A 135 16.93 10.47 0.10
C GLY A 135 16.00 9.43 -0.54
N ILE A 136 14.68 9.55 -0.33
CA ILE A 136 13.70 8.64 -0.93
C ILE A 136 13.53 8.96 -2.41
N ASP A 137 13.70 7.95 -3.26
CA ASP A 137 13.38 8.00 -4.69
C ASP A 137 11.86 7.87 -4.87
N VAL A 138 11.20 9.00 -5.15
CA VAL A 138 9.75 9.04 -5.35
C VAL A 138 9.41 8.83 -6.83
N ARG A 139 8.64 7.79 -7.13
CA ARG A 139 8.07 7.51 -8.46
C ARG A 139 6.60 7.87 -8.47
N LEU A 140 6.29 9.08 -8.95
CA LEU A 140 4.93 9.57 -9.18
C LEU A 140 4.35 9.01 -10.48
N SER A 141 3.03 9.08 -10.61
CA SER A 141 2.29 8.55 -11.77
C SER A 141 2.77 7.14 -12.16
N SER A 142 3.00 6.29 -11.16
CA SER A 142 3.58 4.96 -11.33
C SER A 142 2.93 3.98 -10.37
N GLU A 143 2.94 2.70 -10.72
CA GLU A 143 2.38 1.63 -9.90
C GLU A 143 3.28 0.39 -9.93
N VAL A 144 3.33 -0.35 -8.82
CA VAL A 144 3.92 -1.70 -8.81
C VAL A 144 2.87 -2.67 -9.37
N THR A 145 3.20 -3.32 -10.48
CA THR A 145 2.25 -4.17 -11.24
C THR A 145 2.57 -5.65 -11.14
N GLU A 146 3.75 -6.02 -10.65
CA GLU A 146 4.16 -7.42 -10.45
C GLU A 146 5.22 -7.52 -9.35
N ILE A 147 5.18 -8.62 -8.59
CA ILE A 147 6.23 -9.04 -7.66
C ILE A 147 6.76 -10.40 -8.11
N ASN A 148 8.06 -10.53 -8.31
CA ASN A 148 8.70 -11.82 -8.56
C ASN A 148 9.40 -12.32 -7.28
N PRO A 149 8.84 -13.34 -6.59
CA PRO A 149 9.45 -13.91 -5.38
C PRO A 149 10.87 -14.41 -5.57
N ASP A 150 11.10 -15.13 -6.67
CA ASP A 150 12.30 -15.93 -6.87
C ASP A 150 13.50 -15.05 -7.16
N SER A 151 13.31 -14.00 -7.97
CA SER A 151 14.34 -13.01 -8.28
C SER A 151 14.40 -11.84 -7.30
N LYS A 152 13.40 -11.70 -6.40
CA LYS A 152 13.22 -10.54 -5.51
C LYS A 152 13.12 -9.21 -6.26
N GLU A 153 12.39 -9.23 -7.37
CA GLU A 153 12.19 -8.08 -8.24
C GLU A 153 10.75 -7.57 -8.15
N VAL A 154 10.56 -6.29 -8.43
CA VAL A 154 9.24 -5.68 -8.61
C VAL A 154 9.20 -4.96 -9.94
N VAL A 155 8.09 -5.05 -10.66
CA VAL A 155 7.87 -4.30 -11.90
C VAL A 155 7.13 -3.02 -11.56
N ILE A 156 7.73 -1.88 -11.91
CA ILE A 156 7.10 -0.56 -11.77
C ILE A 156 6.70 -0.08 -13.17
N THR A 157 5.41 0.14 -13.37
CA THR A 157 4.87 0.65 -14.63
C THR A 157 4.48 2.12 -14.49
N GLY A 158 4.84 2.94 -15.47
CA GLY A 158 4.37 4.32 -15.55
C GLY A 158 2.91 4.37 -15.99
N LEU A 159 2.10 5.14 -15.28
CA LEU A 159 0.72 5.45 -15.62
C LEU A 159 0.74 6.66 -16.56
N SER A 160 0.80 6.43 -17.87
CA SER A 160 0.62 7.48 -18.88
C SER A 160 -0.72 8.18 -18.64
N GLY A 161 -0.70 9.51 -18.52
CA GLY A 161 -1.83 10.32 -18.09
C GLY A 161 -3.03 10.21 -19.02
N ASP A 162 -4.07 9.53 -18.58
CA ASP A 162 -5.44 9.65 -19.13
C ASP A 162 -6.15 10.84 -18.43
N HIS A 163 -5.44 11.96 -18.32
CA HIS A 163 -5.98 13.25 -17.88
C HIS A 163 -6.44 14.05 -19.11
N ASP A 164 -7.36 13.48 -19.88
CA ASP A 164 -8.18 14.21 -20.88
C ASP A 164 -9.47 13.42 -21.12
N LYS A 165 -10.40 13.49 -20.16
CA LYS A 165 -11.85 13.46 -20.40
C LYS A 165 -12.57 14.35 -19.39
#